data_AF-G2QGY1-F1
#
_entry.id   AF-G2QGY1-F1
#
_cell.length_a   1.000
_cell.length_b   1.000
_cell.length_c   1.000
_cell.angle_alpha   90.00
_cell.angle_beta   90.00
_cell.angle_gamma   90.00
#
_symmetry.space_group_name_H-M   'P 1'
#
loop_
_entity.id
_entity.type
_entity.pdbx_description
1 polymer ?
#
loop_
_entity_poly.entity_id
_entity_poly.type
_entity_poly.pdbx_seq_one_letter_code
_entity_poly.pdbx_strand_id
1 'polypeptide(L)'
;MTWSDFSDTTSEDWRKCQVPGCHKKHTGHTQHNKRKVYSDFCFRHTCWVTYPEEEGKGYYCSIPKGSDDRYCAFHMKCGEDDCARTGEWPGAHDYARWFCREHRCTYPDCRLRATDRQQQRCAAHLVKCAVPACARPAYQHRDGALDTMCAAHYGTQRCLWPNCARRASSRYCSAHGCRRPGCDRPRARAVPDTPASPAAADGNNGANDSPYLYCLAHTCKTAGCRAGARLEDVHCERHARARERRRPVSLGVDPLGLGFGWEEQEQEQDEEEEEREDRRGGRYEPPTAAAAARGGDEWQREREWKRLSDDLERIRRRQRELAAERARVERAREEREKAERFYARYMAGSS
;
A
#
# COMPACT_ATOMS: atom_id res chain seq x y z
N MET A 1 30.87 -22.12 -30.05
CA MET A 1 30.95 -21.86 -28.60
C MET A 1 31.25 -23.19 -27.92
N THR A 2 32.54 -23.42 -27.69
CA THR A 2 33.08 -24.60 -27.03
C THR A 2 32.80 -24.48 -25.54
N TRP A 3 32.08 -25.45 -24.98
CA TRP A 3 31.92 -25.59 -23.54
C TRP A 3 33.30 -25.82 -22.96
N SER A 4 33.78 -24.89 -22.13
CA SER A 4 35.06 -24.99 -21.46
C SER A 4 35.09 -26.25 -20.60
N ASP A 5 36.05 -27.11 -20.92
CA ASP A 5 36.44 -28.28 -20.13
C ASP A 5 36.57 -27.91 -18.66
N PHE A 6 35.71 -28.49 -17.82
CA PHE A 6 35.89 -28.52 -16.38
C PHE A 6 37.10 -29.41 -16.08
N SER A 7 38.29 -28.82 -16.17
CA SER A 7 39.55 -29.48 -15.79
C SER A 7 39.51 -29.85 -14.31
N ASP A 8 39.78 -31.11 -14.05
CA ASP A 8 39.88 -31.80 -12.77
C ASP A 8 41.02 -31.23 -11.91
N THR A 9 40.82 -30.03 -11.32
CA THR A 9 41.73 -29.46 -10.34
C THR A 9 41.43 -30.03 -8.96
N THR A 10 42.08 -31.14 -8.63
CA THR A 10 42.08 -31.76 -7.28
C THR A 10 42.90 -30.97 -6.25
N SER A 11 43.44 -29.79 -6.61
CA SER A 11 44.10 -28.87 -5.67
C SER A 11 43.07 -28.17 -4.78
N GLU A 12 43.22 -28.24 -3.46
CA GLU A 12 42.35 -27.60 -2.44
C GLU A 12 42.06 -26.09 -2.64
N ASP A 13 42.73 -25.43 -3.58
CA ASP A 13 42.58 -24.03 -3.92
C ASP A 13 41.25 -23.66 -4.59
N TRP A 14 40.50 -24.59 -5.20
CA TRP A 14 39.19 -24.27 -5.80
C TRP A 14 38.14 -23.81 -4.77
N ARG A 15 38.42 -23.98 -3.47
CA ARG A 15 37.55 -23.55 -2.38
C ARG A 15 37.83 -22.13 -1.88
N LYS A 16 38.87 -21.46 -2.38
CA LYS A 16 39.29 -20.12 -1.94
C LYS A 16 38.90 -19.05 -2.95
N CYS A 17 38.37 -17.95 -2.43
CA CYS A 17 37.94 -16.78 -3.18
C CYS A 17 39.00 -16.35 -4.22
N GLN A 18 38.59 -16.19 -5.48
CA GLN A 18 39.50 -15.85 -6.58
C GLN A 18 40.02 -14.39 -6.56
N VAL A 19 39.53 -13.55 -5.64
CA VAL A 19 40.02 -12.17 -5.46
C VAL A 19 41.45 -12.19 -4.88
N PRO A 20 42.45 -11.56 -5.53
CA PRO A 20 43.83 -11.53 -5.03
C PRO A 20 43.92 -11.06 -3.57
N GLY A 21 44.62 -11.83 -2.74
CA GLY A 21 44.76 -11.56 -1.30
C GLY A 21 43.57 -11.99 -0.42
N CYS A 22 42.51 -12.57 -0.99
CA CYS A 22 41.40 -13.10 -0.23
C CYS A 22 41.50 -14.62 -0.05
N HIS A 23 41.69 -15.09 1.19
CA HIS A 23 41.77 -16.52 1.50
C HIS A 23 40.47 -17.11 2.06
N LYS A 24 39.35 -16.40 1.93
CA LYS A 24 38.05 -16.84 2.48
C LYS A 24 37.43 -17.91 1.61
N LYS A 25 36.67 -18.82 2.25
CA LYS A 25 35.92 -19.88 1.57
C LYS A 25 34.82 -19.31 0.66
N HIS A 26 34.55 -19.97 -0.45
CA HIS A 26 33.45 -19.65 -1.35
C HIS A 26 32.09 -19.70 -0.66
N THR A 27 31.17 -18.86 -1.12
CA THR A 27 29.76 -18.99 -0.74
C THR A 27 29.10 -20.06 -1.60
N GLY A 28 28.12 -20.78 -1.05
CA GLY A 28 27.42 -21.86 -1.76
C GLY A 28 25.94 -21.91 -1.40
N HIS A 29 25.12 -22.32 -2.35
CA HIS A 29 23.67 -22.42 -2.25
C HIS A 29 23.26 -23.83 -2.61
N THR A 30 22.37 -24.41 -1.81
CA THR A 30 21.83 -25.75 -2.06
C THR A 30 20.56 -25.59 -2.88
N GLN A 31 20.58 -26.04 -4.13
CA GLN A 31 19.40 -26.05 -5.00
C GLN A 31 18.33 -27.02 -4.49
N HIS A 32 17.12 -26.92 -5.03
CA HIS A 32 16.00 -27.84 -4.73
C HIS A 32 16.33 -29.32 -4.97
N ASN A 33 17.19 -29.63 -5.95
CA ASN A 33 17.66 -30.98 -6.25
C ASN A 33 18.80 -31.46 -5.32
N LYS A 34 19.09 -30.74 -4.21
CA LYS A 34 20.20 -30.98 -3.26
C LYS A 34 21.61 -30.80 -3.85
N ARG A 35 21.75 -30.36 -5.10
CA ARG A 35 23.06 -30.00 -5.66
C ARG A 35 23.52 -28.68 -5.04
N LYS A 36 24.75 -28.65 -4.53
CA LYS A 36 25.39 -27.41 -4.08
C LYS A 36 26.03 -26.71 -5.27
N VAL A 37 25.61 -25.49 -5.52
CA VAL A 37 26.26 -24.59 -6.47
C VAL A 37 27.13 -23.64 -5.65
N TYR A 38 28.40 -23.51 -6.02
CA TYR A 38 29.34 -22.61 -5.36
C TYR A 38 29.58 -21.37 -6.25
N SER A 39 29.75 -20.23 -5.60
CA SER A 39 30.26 -19.00 -6.22
C SER A 39 31.77 -19.13 -6.41
N ASP A 40 32.33 -18.43 -7.40
CA ASP A 40 33.77 -18.23 -7.55
C ASP A 40 34.35 -17.30 -6.47
N PHE A 41 33.48 -16.69 -5.66
CA PHE A 41 33.85 -15.70 -4.66
C PHE A 41 33.31 -16.06 -3.26
N CYS A 42 33.98 -15.55 -2.22
CA CYS A 42 33.46 -15.63 -0.85
C CYS A 42 32.25 -14.70 -0.64
N PHE A 43 31.59 -14.79 0.52
CA PHE A 43 30.44 -13.95 0.86
C PHE A 43 30.73 -12.43 0.83
N ARG A 44 31.99 -12.02 1.04
CA ARG A 44 32.37 -10.60 0.98
C ARG A 44 32.54 -10.08 -0.44
N HIS A 45 32.82 -10.95 -1.40
CA HIS A 45 33.09 -10.58 -2.79
C HIS A 45 31.99 -11.06 -3.75
N THR A 46 31.05 -11.88 -3.29
CA THR A 46 29.85 -12.25 -4.05
C THR A 46 28.76 -11.19 -3.86
N CYS A 47 28.08 -10.79 -4.93
CA CYS A 47 26.89 -9.94 -4.84
C CYS A 47 25.82 -10.59 -3.95
N TRP A 48 25.05 -9.77 -3.23
CA TRP A 48 24.03 -10.30 -2.32
C TRP A 48 22.83 -10.96 -3.03
N VAL A 49 22.71 -10.78 -4.35
CA VAL A 49 21.57 -11.27 -5.12
C VAL A 49 21.86 -12.63 -5.74
N THR A 50 20.99 -13.60 -5.46
CA THR A 50 20.89 -14.86 -6.20
C THR A 50 20.02 -14.64 -7.43
N TYR A 51 20.60 -14.81 -8.61
CA TYR A 51 19.86 -14.73 -9.89
C TYR A 51 18.74 -15.77 -9.92
N PRO A 52 17.57 -15.46 -10.54
CA PRO A 52 16.62 -16.51 -10.87
C PRO A 52 17.30 -17.52 -11.80
N GLU A 53 17.10 -18.80 -11.51
CA GLU A 53 17.70 -19.94 -12.21
C GLU A 53 17.43 -19.92 -13.73
N GLU A 54 16.32 -19.29 -14.12
CA GLU A 54 15.75 -19.29 -15.47
C GLU A 54 16.61 -18.61 -16.55
N GLU A 55 17.55 -17.71 -16.20
CA GLU A 55 18.40 -17.04 -17.20
C GLU A 55 19.70 -17.80 -17.53
N GLY A 56 19.94 -18.97 -16.93
CA GLY A 56 21.15 -19.77 -17.19
C GLY A 56 22.47 -19.10 -16.76
N LYS A 57 22.41 -17.96 -16.04
CA LYS A 57 23.58 -17.18 -15.59
C LYS A 57 24.20 -17.65 -14.27
N GLY A 58 23.78 -18.80 -13.75
CA GLY A 58 24.22 -19.33 -12.45
C GLY A 58 23.67 -18.51 -11.27
N TYR A 59 23.71 -19.08 -10.06
CA TYR A 59 23.14 -18.44 -8.86
C TYR A 59 23.91 -17.21 -8.40
N TYR A 60 25.14 -17.01 -8.90
CA TYR A 60 26.07 -16.02 -8.38
C TYR A 60 26.60 -15.12 -9.49
N CYS A 61 26.86 -13.87 -9.13
CA CYS A 61 27.53 -12.94 -10.02
C CYS A 61 28.99 -13.35 -10.24
N SER A 62 29.41 -13.40 -11.51
CA SER A 62 30.79 -13.66 -11.91
C SER A 62 31.74 -12.45 -11.74
N ILE A 63 31.23 -11.30 -11.30
CA ILE A 63 32.02 -10.09 -11.08
C ILE A 63 32.16 -9.88 -9.56
N PRO A 64 33.39 -9.86 -9.02
CA PRO A 64 33.58 -9.62 -7.61
C PRO A 64 33.16 -8.19 -7.24
N LYS A 65 32.52 -8.03 -6.08
CA LYS A 65 32.23 -6.71 -5.50
C LYS A 65 33.37 -6.22 -4.60
N GLY A 66 33.39 -4.92 -4.30
CA GLY A 66 34.24 -4.35 -3.26
C GLY A 66 33.92 -4.95 -1.88
N SER A 67 34.89 -4.93 -0.97
CA SER A 67 34.74 -5.52 0.37
C SER A 67 33.58 -4.92 1.18
N ASP A 68 33.32 -3.63 0.97
CA ASP A 68 32.32 -2.85 1.72
C ASP A 68 31.03 -2.61 0.93
N ASP A 69 31.03 -2.86 -0.38
CA ASP A 69 29.86 -2.71 -1.23
C ASP A 69 28.89 -3.88 -1.04
N ARG A 70 27.59 -3.71 -1.30
CA ARG A 70 26.63 -4.84 -1.31
C ARG A 70 26.57 -5.54 -2.67
N TYR A 71 26.90 -4.82 -3.74
CA TYR A 71 26.77 -5.25 -5.12
C TYR A 71 28.03 -4.87 -5.91
N CYS A 72 28.32 -5.59 -7.00
CA CYS A 72 29.42 -5.25 -7.88
C CYS A 72 29.10 -3.98 -8.70
N ALA A 73 30.13 -3.36 -9.28
CA ALA A 73 29.98 -2.14 -10.07
C ALA A 73 28.98 -2.28 -11.24
N PHE A 74 28.83 -3.49 -11.80
CA PHE A 74 27.85 -3.74 -12.86
C PHE A 74 26.40 -3.70 -12.35
N HIS A 75 26.13 -4.33 -11.20
CA HIS A 75 24.79 -4.34 -10.59
C HIS A 75 24.39 -3.01 -9.97
N MET A 76 25.37 -2.20 -9.56
CA MET A 76 25.12 -0.84 -9.11
C MET A 76 24.78 0.11 -10.26
N LYS A 77 25.07 -0.23 -11.52
CA LYS A 77 24.72 0.62 -12.67
C LYS A 77 23.23 0.57 -12.98
N CYS A 78 22.70 1.69 -13.45
CA CYS A 78 21.33 1.75 -13.96
C CYS A 78 21.15 0.73 -15.09
N GLY A 79 20.04 0.00 -15.06
CA GLY A 79 19.73 -0.99 -16.07
C GLY A 79 19.26 -0.44 -17.42
N GLU A 80 19.20 0.89 -17.55
CA GLU A 80 18.94 1.57 -18.82
C GLU A 80 20.26 1.68 -19.57
N ASP A 81 20.23 1.34 -20.86
CA ASP A 81 21.37 1.49 -21.75
C ASP A 81 21.83 2.97 -21.76
N ASP A 82 23.15 3.18 -21.76
CA ASP A 82 23.80 4.50 -21.72
C ASP A 82 23.58 5.36 -20.46
N CYS A 83 22.89 4.85 -19.43
CA CYS A 83 22.74 5.59 -18.17
C CYS A 83 23.96 5.40 -17.25
N ALA A 84 24.75 6.45 -17.07
CA ALA A 84 25.95 6.44 -16.22
C ALA A 84 25.68 6.45 -14.71
N ARG A 85 24.42 6.55 -14.28
CA ARG A 85 24.08 6.61 -12.85
C ARG A 85 24.35 5.28 -12.16
N THR A 86 24.78 5.37 -10.91
CA THR A 86 24.98 4.23 -10.03
C THR A 86 24.18 4.38 -8.74
N GLY A 87 23.83 3.27 -8.11
CA GLY A 87 23.16 3.24 -6.82
C GLY A 87 22.75 1.83 -6.39
N GLU A 88 22.07 1.75 -5.26
CA GLU A 88 21.56 0.50 -4.70
C GLU A 88 20.09 0.62 -4.31
N TRP A 89 19.37 -0.51 -4.28
CA TRP A 89 18.01 -0.54 -3.75
C TRP A 89 18.04 -0.66 -2.22
N PRO A 90 17.31 0.20 -1.49
CA PRO A 90 17.09 -0.01 -0.07
C PRO A 90 16.17 -1.23 0.13
N GLY A 91 16.68 -2.24 0.84
CA GLY A 91 15.86 -3.34 1.37
C GLY A 91 15.32 -4.35 0.34
N ALA A 92 15.96 -4.51 -0.81
CA ALA A 92 15.54 -5.50 -1.80
C ALA A 92 16.22 -6.85 -1.56
N HIS A 93 15.44 -7.89 -1.23
CA HIS A 93 15.87 -9.29 -1.26
C HIS A 93 15.69 -9.93 -2.65
N ASP A 94 14.84 -9.35 -3.50
CA ASP A 94 14.51 -9.89 -4.82
C ASP A 94 15.48 -9.40 -5.91
N TYR A 95 15.82 -10.28 -6.85
CA TYR A 95 16.62 -9.95 -8.02
C TYR A 95 15.83 -9.02 -8.95
N ALA A 96 16.05 -7.72 -8.79
CA ALA A 96 15.60 -6.70 -9.72
C ALA A 96 16.79 -5.82 -10.09
N ARG A 97 17.05 -5.67 -11.39
CA ARG A 97 18.06 -4.74 -11.90
C ARG A 97 17.78 -3.33 -11.34
N TRP A 98 18.82 -2.63 -10.91
CA TRP A 98 18.66 -1.29 -10.37
C TRP A 98 18.35 -0.29 -11.48
N PHE A 99 17.32 0.55 -11.28
CA PHE A 99 16.98 1.64 -12.17
C PHE A 99 16.99 2.95 -11.39
N CYS A 100 17.67 3.95 -11.93
CA CYS A 100 17.73 5.27 -11.31
C CYS A 100 16.35 5.95 -11.27
N ARG A 101 16.23 7.06 -10.54
CA ARG A 101 14.95 7.78 -10.38
C ARG A 101 14.29 8.25 -11.67
N GLU A 102 15.00 8.32 -12.79
CA GLU A 102 14.46 8.72 -14.11
C GLU A 102 14.03 7.53 -14.97
N HIS A 103 14.65 6.37 -14.76
CA HIS A 103 14.40 5.16 -15.56
C HIS A 103 13.55 4.13 -14.82
N ARG A 104 13.29 4.32 -13.52
CA ARG A 104 12.39 3.47 -12.74
C ARG A 104 10.94 3.92 -12.88
N CYS A 105 10.02 2.97 -12.74
CA CYS A 105 8.61 3.27 -12.62
C CYS A 105 8.31 4.16 -11.39
N THR A 106 7.46 5.16 -11.57
CA THR A 106 7.02 6.08 -10.50
C THR A 106 5.88 5.52 -9.64
N TYR A 107 5.31 4.37 -10.00
CA TYR A 107 4.29 3.71 -9.19
C TYR A 107 4.90 3.29 -7.83
N PRO A 108 4.20 3.51 -6.70
CA PRO A 108 4.70 3.14 -5.38
C PRO A 108 5.20 1.70 -5.35
N ASP A 109 6.39 1.51 -4.78
CA ASP A 109 7.06 0.20 -4.61
C ASP A 109 7.40 -0.56 -5.90
N CYS A 110 7.13 0.00 -7.09
CA CYS A 110 7.53 -0.61 -8.34
C CYS A 110 9.01 -0.35 -8.64
N ARG A 111 9.78 -1.43 -8.81
CA ARG A 111 11.23 -1.37 -9.12
C ARG A 111 11.56 -1.63 -10.58
N LEU A 112 10.55 -1.86 -11.42
CA LEU A 112 10.72 -2.17 -12.83
C LEU A 112 11.12 -0.94 -13.66
N ARG A 113 11.76 -1.20 -14.81
CA ARG A 113 12.07 -0.20 -15.82
C ARG A 113 10.80 0.51 -16.29
N ALA A 114 10.85 1.84 -16.38
CA ALA A 114 9.83 2.62 -17.06
C ALA A 114 9.93 2.37 -18.57
N THR A 115 8.88 1.80 -19.15
CA THR A 115 8.79 1.57 -20.60
C THR A 115 8.34 2.82 -21.33
N ASP A 116 7.53 3.65 -20.68
CA ASP A 116 7.08 4.94 -21.20
C ASP A 116 7.74 6.06 -20.40
N ARG A 117 8.55 6.88 -21.08
CA ARG A 117 9.27 8.00 -20.46
C ARG A 117 8.36 9.19 -20.17
N GLN A 118 7.17 9.29 -20.77
CA GLN A 118 6.26 10.41 -20.55
C GLN A 118 5.52 10.27 -19.22
N GLN A 119 4.94 9.11 -18.94
CA GLN A 119 4.30 8.78 -17.66
C GLN A 119 5.32 8.31 -16.61
N GLN A 120 6.51 7.90 -17.07
CA GLN A 120 7.54 7.25 -16.28
C GLN A 120 7.01 5.97 -15.59
N ARG A 121 6.35 5.10 -16.37
CA ARG A 121 5.72 3.87 -15.87
C ARG A 121 6.18 2.63 -16.64
N CYS A 122 6.23 1.50 -15.96
CA CYS A 122 6.47 0.20 -16.58
C CYS A 122 5.21 -0.29 -17.32
N ALA A 123 5.35 -1.34 -18.14
CA ALA A 123 4.23 -1.89 -18.91
C ALA A 123 3.03 -2.32 -18.06
N ALA A 124 3.27 -2.85 -16.84
CA ALA A 124 2.22 -3.27 -15.92
C ALA A 124 1.45 -2.09 -15.29
N HIS A 125 2.11 -0.94 -15.14
CA HIS A 125 1.51 0.26 -14.53
C HIS A 125 1.17 1.34 -15.56
N LEU A 126 1.35 1.06 -16.85
CA LEU A 126 1.03 2.00 -17.92
C LEU A 126 -0.49 2.12 -18.05
N VAL A 127 -1.02 3.31 -17.79
CA VAL A 127 -2.44 3.59 -17.98
C VAL A 127 -2.66 4.00 -19.43
N LYS A 128 -3.45 3.22 -20.15
CA LYS A 128 -3.84 3.51 -21.54
C LYS A 128 -5.05 4.43 -21.59
N CYS A 129 -5.21 5.12 -22.72
CA CYS A 129 -6.39 5.93 -22.98
C CYS A 129 -7.67 5.08 -22.95
N ALA A 130 -8.70 5.54 -22.25
CA ALA A 130 -9.99 4.87 -22.11
C ALA A 130 -10.87 4.90 -23.38
N VAL A 131 -10.41 5.57 -24.44
CA VAL A 131 -11.15 5.68 -25.72
C VAL A 131 -11.01 4.36 -26.49
N PRO A 132 -12.11 3.74 -26.93
CA PRO A 132 -12.05 2.49 -27.71
C PRO A 132 -11.09 2.61 -28.90
N ALA A 133 -10.31 1.55 -29.13
CA ALA A 133 -9.27 1.48 -30.17
C ALA A 133 -8.09 2.48 -30.05
N CYS A 134 -8.02 3.29 -28.99
CA CYS A 134 -6.85 4.15 -28.75
C CYS A 134 -5.78 3.40 -27.94
N ALA A 135 -4.63 3.10 -28.56
CA ALA A 135 -3.50 2.47 -27.87
C ALA A 135 -2.56 3.45 -27.16
N ARG A 136 -2.82 4.76 -27.24
CA ARG A 136 -1.93 5.80 -26.68
C ARG A 136 -1.95 5.80 -25.15
N PRO A 137 -0.82 6.11 -24.50
CA PRO A 137 -0.79 6.31 -23.06
C PRO A 137 -1.72 7.46 -22.65
N ALA A 138 -2.34 7.34 -21.48
CA ALA A 138 -3.07 8.42 -20.85
C ALA A 138 -2.16 9.64 -20.59
N TYR A 139 -2.77 10.82 -20.56
CA TYR A 139 -2.07 12.06 -20.30
C TYR A 139 -1.66 12.15 -18.82
N GLN A 140 -0.45 12.62 -18.55
CA GLN A 140 0.00 12.94 -17.19
C GLN A 140 -0.10 14.45 -16.97
N HIS A 141 -0.80 14.83 -15.91
CA HIS A 141 -0.88 16.20 -15.46
C HIS A 141 0.43 16.65 -14.80
N ARG A 142 0.58 17.97 -14.63
CA ARG A 142 1.79 18.57 -14.03
C ARG A 142 2.03 18.17 -12.57
N ASP A 143 0.97 17.79 -11.85
CA ASP A 143 1.00 17.25 -10.49
C ASP A 143 1.36 15.75 -10.44
N GLY A 144 1.57 15.12 -11.60
CA GLY A 144 1.90 13.70 -11.71
C GLY A 144 0.68 12.78 -11.77
N ALA A 145 -0.55 13.31 -11.59
CA ALA A 145 -1.78 12.54 -11.72
C ALA A 145 -1.99 12.11 -13.18
N LEU A 146 -2.54 10.91 -13.38
CA LEU A 146 -2.88 10.43 -14.71
C LEU A 146 -4.35 10.68 -15.01
N ASP A 147 -4.63 11.13 -16.22
CA ASP A 147 -5.98 11.19 -16.75
C ASP A 147 -6.46 9.80 -17.20
N THR A 148 -7.75 9.71 -17.50
CA THR A 148 -8.37 8.61 -18.23
C THR A 148 -8.13 8.67 -19.74
N MET A 149 -7.71 9.82 -20.28
CA MET A 149 -7.57 10.03 -21.72
C MET A 149 -6.17 10.48 -22.13
N CYS A 150 -5.77 10.20 -23.38
CA CYS A 150 -4.51 10.71 -23.94
C CYS A 150 -4.64 12.18 -24.34
N ALA A 151 -3.50 12.85 -24.55
CA ALA A 151 -3.47 14.27 -24.92
C ALA A 151 -4.30 14.63 -26.17
N ALA A 152 -4.46 13.69 -27.12
CA ALA A 152 -5.26 13.92 -28.33
C ALA A 152 -6.77 13.93 -28.06
N HIS A 153 -7.22 13.18 -27.05
CA HIS A 153 -8.62 13.09 -26.65
C HIS A 153 -8.97 14.03 -25.48
N TYR A 154 -7.95 14.48 -24.76
CA TYR A 154 -8.07 15.47 -23.71
C TYR A 154 -8.65 16.78 -24.29
N GLY A 155 -9.84 17.18 -23.83
CA GLY A 155 -10.50 18.43 -24.23
C GLY A 155 -11.24 18.43 -25.58
N THR A 156 -11.15 17.35 -26.37
CA THR A 156 -11.83 17.22 -27.68
C THR A 156 -13.10 16.37 -27.61
N GLN A 157 -13.26 15.55 -26.58
CA GLN A 157 -14.41 14.67 -26.46
C GLN A 157 -15.69 15.44 -26.12
N ARG A 158 -16.74 15.15 -26.88
CA ARG A 158 -18.11 15.54 -26.52
C ARG A 158 -18.63 14.58 -25.44
N CYS A 159 -19.45 15.10 -24.55
CA CYS A 159 -20.19 14.30 -23.59
C CYS A 159 -20.99 13.20 -24.32
N LEU A 160 -20.84 11.93 -23.91
CA LEU A 160 -21.60 10.80 -24.48
C LEU A 160 -23.10 10.82 -24.12
N TRP A 161 -23.59 11.90 -23.50
CA TRP A 161 -25.00 12.00 -23.14
C TRP A 161 -25.81 12.38 -24.38
N PRO A 162 -26.96 11.75 -24.64
CA PRO A 162 -27.77 12.03 -25.82
C PRO A 162 -28.02 13.53 -26.00
N ASN A 163 -27.74 14.05 -27.20
CA ASN A 163 -27.89 15.45 -27.60
C ASN A 163 -27.08 16.48 -26.78
N CYS A 164 -26.08 16.04 -26.01
CA CYS A 164 -25.22 16.97 -25.29
C CYS A 164 -24.06 17.45 -26.17
N ALA A 165 -24.07 18.74 -26.52
CA ALA A 165 -22.99 19.38 -27.27
C ALA A 165 -21.79 19.79 -26.38
N ARG A 166 -21.88 19.64 -25.05
CA ARG A 166 -20.81 20.07 -24.13
C ARG A 166 -19.58 19.18 -24.26
N ARG A 167 -18.40 19.80 -24.22
CA ARG A 167 -17.13 19.09 -24.09
C ARG A 167 -17.02 18.46 -22.69
N ALA A 168 -16.34 17.33 -22.61
CA ALA A 168 -16.13 16.59 -21.37
C ALA A 168 -14.67 16.16 -21.24
N SER A 169 -14.12 16.26 -20.03
CA SER A 169 -12.82 15.69 -19.68
C SER A 169 -12.88 14.18 -19.41
N SER A 170 -14.08 13.63 -19.25
CA SER A 170 -14.36 12.19 -19.12
C SER A 170 -15.46 11.78 -20.10
N ARG A 171 -15.98 10.54 -20.01
CA ARG A 171 -17.11 10.07 -20.83
C ARG A 171 -18.33 11.00 -20.79
N TYR A 172 -18.55 11.70 -19.68
CA TYR A 172 -19.69 12.61 -19.48
C TYR A 172 -19.22 13.97 -18.96
N CYS A 173 -19.85 15.06 -19.39
CA CYS A 173 -19.54 16.40 -18.86
C CYS A 173 -19.94 16.51 -17.38
N SER A 174 -19.46 17.54 -16.68
CA SER A 174 -19.75 17.76 -15.25
C SER A 174 -21.24 17.79 -14.91
N ALA A 175 -22.12 18.13 -15.86
CA ALA A 175 -23.57 18.11 -15.70
C ALA A 175 -24.19 16.71 -15.80
N HIS A 176 -23.54 15.79 -16.50
CA HIS A 176 -24.05 14.46 -16.82
C HIS A 176 -23.28 13.32 -16.15
N GLY A 177 -22.04 13.56 -15.72
CA GLY A 177 -21.21 12.59 -15.01
C GLY A 177 -21.52 12.52 -13.51
N CYS A 178 -21.35 11.34 -12.94
CA CYS A 178 -21.44 11.14 -11.49
C CYS A 178 -20.41 12.02 -10.76
N ARG A 179 -20.82 12.73 -9.71
CA ARG A 179 -19.89 13.54 -8.89
C ARG A 179 -18.93 12.73 -8.01
N ARG A 180 -19.04 11.39 -7.97
CA ARG A 180 -18.12 10.56 -7.20
C ARG A 180 -16.75 10.53 -7.90
N PRO A 181 -15.65 10.90 -7.22
CA PRO A 181 -14.31 10.82 -7.79
C PRO A 181 -14.02 9.42 -8.35
N GLY A 182 -13.44 9.35 -9.55
CA GLY A 182 -13.13 8.09 -10.22
C GLY A 182 -14.33 7.34 -10.83
N CYS A 183 -15.56 7.86 -10.72
CA CYS A 183 -16.72 7.25 -11.38
C CYS A 183 -16.92 7.82 -12.79
N ASP A 184 -16.92 6.94 -13.79
CA ASP A 184 -17.13 7.29 -15.21
C ASP A 184 -18.59 7.08 -15.66
N ARG A 185 -19.50 6.74 -14.74
CA ARG A 185 -20.91 6.46 -15.05
C ARG A 185 -21.73 7.74 -15.21
N PRO A 186 -22.78 7.72 -16.05
CA PRO A 186 -23.74 8.81 -16.11
C PRO A 186 -24.46 8.96 -14.76
N ARG A 187 -24.87 10.18 -14.41
CA ARG A 187 -25.82 10.42 -13.31
C ARG A 187 -27.06 9.57 -13.53
N ALA A 188 -27.71 9.17 -12.44
CA ALA A 188 -28.96 8.42 -12.53
C ALA A 188 -29.93 9.24 -13.39
N ARG A 189 -30.34 8.66 -14.53
CA ARG A 189 -31.44 9.21 -15.30
C ARG A 189 -32.66 9.16 -14.38
N ALA A 190 -33.43 10.26 -14.30
CA ALA A 190 -34.84 10.07 -14.02
C ALA A 190 -35.35 9.13 -15.12
N VAL A 191 -35.88 7.98 -14.70
CA VAL A 191 -36.34 6.93 -15.63
C VAL A 191 -37.30 7.59 -16.65
N PRO A 192 -37.12 7.41 -17.97
CA PRO A 192 -37.93 8.08 -18.99
C PRO A 192 -39.40 7.66 -19.06
N ASP A 193 -39.86 6.75 -18.19
CA ASP A 193 -41.19 6.14 -18.31
C ASP A 193 -42.33 7.00 -17.77
N THR A 194 -42.04 8.21 -17.29
CA THR A 194 -43.07 9.25 -17.16
C THR A 194 -43.15 10.01 -18.49
N PRO A 195 -44.23 9.88 -19.27
CA PRO A 195 -44.39 10.64 -20.51
C PRO A 195 -44.24 12.13 -20.18
N ALA A 196 -43.26 12.77 -20.83
CA ALA A 196 -43.03 14.19 -20.71
C ALA A 196 -44.32 14.92 -21.11
N SER A 197 -44.89 15.66 -20.17
CA SER A 197 -46.04 16.52 -20.45
C SER A 197 -45.64 17.49 -21.57
N PRO A 198 -46.41 17.61 -22.67
CA PRO A 198 -46.02 18.33 -23.89
C PRO A 198 -45.94 19.86 -23.74
N ALA A 199 -46.06 20.41 -22.53
CA ALA A 199 -46.10 21.85 -22.27
C ALA A 199 -44.72 22.54 -22.14
N ALA A 200 -43.61 21.88 -22.47
CA ALA A 200 -42.25 22.42 -22.29
C ALA A 200 -41.40 22.43 -23.57
N ALA A 201 -42.02 22.60 -24.74
CA ALA A 201 -41.33 22.52 -26.03
C ALA A 201 -40.63 23.82 -26.48
N ASP A 202 -40.88 24.97 -25.85
CA ASP A 202 -40.28 26.24 -26.27
C ASP A 202 -39.44 26.87 -25.15
N GLY A 203 -38.15 26.51 -25.10
CA GLY A 203 -37.23 27.10 -24.14
C GLY A 203 -35.83 26.51 -24.20
N ASN A 204 -35.00 27.03 -25.11
CA ASN A 204 -33.64 26.59 -25.42
C ASN A 204 -32.60 26.85 -24.29
N ASN A 205 -32.97 26.86 -22.99
CA ASN A 205 -32.09 27.27 -21.89
C ASN A 205 -32.26 26.55 -20.52
N GLY A 206 -32.96 25.40 -20.42
CA GLY A 206 -33.32 24.81 -19.11
C GLY A 206 -32.60 23.52 -18.65
N ALA A 207 -31.63 22.98 -19.39
CA ALA A 207 -31.11 21.62 -19.15
C ALA A 207 -30.00 21.52 -18.07
N ASN A 208 -30.20 22.04 -16.86
CA ASN A 208 -29.18 21.97 -15.80
C ASN A 208 -29.56 21.22 -14.52
N ASP A 209 -30.83 20.88 -14.27
CA ASP A 209 -31.21 20.29 -12.98
C ASP A 209 -31.73 18.87 -13.12
N SER A 210 -30.89 17.94 -13.57
CA SER A 210 -31.08 16.57 -13.10
C SER A 210 -30.84 16.60 -11.59
N PRO A 211 -31.86 16.32 -10.74
CA PRO A 211 -31.71 16.41 -9.28
C PRO A 211 -30.76 15.34 -8.72
N TYR A 212 -30.27 14.44 -9.57
CA TYR A 212 -29.36 13.36 -9.22
C TYR A 212 -27.92 13.79 -9.46
N LEU A 213 -27.17 14.01 -8.38
CA LEU A 213 -25.73 14.32 -8.43
C LEU A 213 -24.86 13.06 -8.64
N TYR A 214 -25.43 11.87 -8.47
CA TYR A 214 -24.73 10.60 -8.45
C TYR A 214 -25.37 9.58 -9.43
N CYS A 215 -24.61 8.58 -9.87
CA CYS A 215 -25.14 7.45 -10.65
C CYS A 215 -25.94 6.49 -9.74
N LEU A 216 -26.74 5.58 -10.31
CA LEU A 216 -27.57 4.64 -9.54
C LEU A 216 -26.78 3.77 -8.54
N ALA A 217 -25.52 3.45 -8.86
CA ALA A 217 -24.64 2.71 -7.94
C ALA A 217 -24.12 3.56 -6.79
N HIS A 218 -24.14 4.88 -6.93
CA HIS A 218 -23.64 5.85 -5.96
C HIS A 218 -24.75 6.69 -5.33
N THR A 219 -26.02 6.38 -5.63
CA THR A 219 -27.17 6.91 -4.90
C THR A 219 -27.51 6.01 -3.73
N CYS A 220 -27.97 6.62 -2.62
CA CYS A 220 -28.46 5.88 -1.48
C CYS A 220 -29.62 4.94 -1.87
N LYS A 221 -29.55 3.66 -1.47
CA LYS A 221 -30.61 2.67 -1.73
C LYS A 221 -31.93 2.91 -1.00
N THR A 222 -31.98 3.85 -0.05
CA THR A 222 -33.24 4.17 0.64
C THR A 222 -34.22 4.81 -0.33
N ALA A 223 -35.44 4.27 -0.43
CA ALA A 223 -36.48 4.77 -1.31
C ALA A 223 -36.68 6.29 -1.13
N GLY A 224 -36.65 7.03 -2.25
CA GLY A 224 -36.79 8.49 -2.26
C GLY A 224 -35.54 9.28 -1.85
N CYS A 225 -34.46 8.64 -1.40
CA CYS A 225 -33.22 9.33 -1.05
C CYS A 225 -32.36 9.62 -2.29
N ARG A 226 -31.99 10.90 -2.47
CA ARG A 226 -31.14 11.34 -3.60
C ARG A 226 -29.69 11.63 -3.21
N ALA A 227 -29.33 11.42 -1.93
CA ALA A 227 -27.98 11.65 -1.43
C ALA A 227 -26.99 10.60 -1.92
N GLY A 228 -25.71 10.96 -1.98
CA GLY A 228 -24.62 10.06 -2.34
C GLY A 228 -24.43 8.97 -1.29
N ALA A 229 -24.27 7.72 -1.74
CA ALA A 229 -23.88 6.60 -0.89
C ALA A 229 -22.39 6.73 -0.50
N ARG A 230 -22.03 6.29 0.72
CA ARG A 230 -20.62 6.18 1.12
C ARG A 230 -19.91 5.11 0.27
N LEU A 231 -18.57 5.12 0.29
CA LEU A 231 -17.77 4.18 -0.49
C LEU A 231 -18.02 2.73 -0.07
N GLU A 232 -18.22 2.51 1.23
CA GLU A 232 -18.40 1.20 1.86
C GLU A 232 -19.88 0.87 2.09
N ASP A 233 -20.70 1.88 2.41
CA ASP A 233 -22.14 1.70 2.63
C ASP A 233 -22.94 1.96 1.36
N VAL A 234 -23.91 1.09 1.09
CA VAL A 234 -24.89 1.32 0.02
C VAL A 234 -25.89 2.44 0.33
N HIS A 235 -25.62 3.22 1.38
CA HIS A 235 -26.49 4.23 1.97
C HIS A 235 -25.73 5.54 2.18
N CYS A 236 -26.43 6.66 2.17
CA CYS A 236 -25.84 7.94 2.54
C CYS A 236 -25.58 7.99 4.05
N GLU A 237 -24.74 8.91 4.50
CA GLU A 237 -24.36 9.04 5.93
C GLU A 237 -25.56 9.12 6.87
N ARG A 238 -26.63 9.84 6.47
CA ARG A 238 -27.87 9.91 7.26
C ARG A 238 -28.54 8.54 7.42
N HIS A 239 -28.62 7.75 6.35
CA HIS A 239 -29.29 6.44 6.38
C HIS A 239 -28.38 5.33 6.94
N ALA A 240 -27.07 5.43 6.77
CA ALA A 240 -26.10 4.56 7.45
C ALA A 240 -26.25 4.70 8.97
N ARG A 241 -26.20 5.93 9.50
CA ARG A 241 -26.43 6.20 10.93
C ARG A 241 -27.81 5.77 11.43
N ALA A 242 -28.85 5.98 10.62
CA ALA A 242 -30.20 5.53 10.98
C ALA A 242 -30.31 4.00 11.06
N ARG A 243 -29.56 3.26 10.23
CA ARG A 243 -29.49 1.79 10.32
C ARG A 243 -28.64 1.32 11.48
N GLU A 244 -27.51 1.95 11.75
CA GLU A 244 -26.70 1.64 12.94
C GLU A 244 -27.52 1.76 14.22
N ARG A 245 -28.33 2.83 14.36
CA ARG A 245 -29.25 3.01 15.51
C ARG A 245 -30.34 1.96 15.61
N ARG A 246 -30.72 1.34 14.49
CA ARG A 246 -31.76 0.29 14.42
C ARG A 246 -31.19 -1.11 14.38
N ARG A 247 -29.85 -1.25 14.32
CA ARG A 247 -29.21 -2.55 14.35
C ARG A 247 -29.48 -3.09 15.75
N PRO A 248 -30.28 -4.17 15.91
CA PRO A 248 -30.44 -4.76 17.21
C PRO A 248 -29.04 -5.11 17.71
N VAL A 249 -28.74 -4.74 18.96
CA VAL A 249 -27.53 -5.19 19.63
C VAL A 249 -27.60 -6.70 19.61
N SER A 250 -26.90 -7.32 18.67
CA SER A 250 -26.78 -8.76 18.62
C SER A 250 -26.03 -9.14 19.89
N LEU A 251 -26.79 -9.58 20.89
CA LEU A 251 -26.25 -10.31 22.03
C LEU A 251 -25.45 -11.46 21.41
N GLY A 252 -24.12 -11.38 21.56
CA GLY A 252 -23.20 -12.32 20.95
C GLY A 252 -23.54 -13.74 21.39
N VAL A 253 -24.09 -14.50 20.46
CA VAL A 253 -24.11 -15.96 20.51
C VAL A 253 -23.33 -16.37 19.28
N ASP A 254 -22.06 -16.69 19.48
CA ASP A 254 -21.18 -17.24 18.45
C ASP A 254 -21.75 -18.60 18.01
N PRO A 255 -22.12 -18.81 16.73
CA PRO A 255 -22.69 -20.10 16.32
C PRO A 255 -21.65 -21.16 15.98
N LEU A 256 -20.35 -20.83 15.90
CA LEU A 256 -19.34 -21.76 15.39
C LEU A 256 -17.99 -21.55 16.10
N GLY A 257 -17.80 -22.30 17.19
CA GLY A 257 -16.49 -22.51 17.78
C GLY A 257 -15.59 -23.25 16.79
N LEU A 258 -14.66 -22.53 16.18
CA LEU A 258 -13.52 -23.08 15.47
C LEU A 258 -12.30 -22.22 15.81
N GLY A 259 -11.49 -22.74 16.74
CA GLY A 259 -10.18 -22.19 17.05
C GLY A 259 -9.21 -22.45 15.89
N PHE A 260 -8.41 -21.44 15.58
CA PHE A 260 -7.21 -21.57 14.78
C PHE A 260 -6.02 -21.16 15.64
N GLY A 261 -5.06 -22.07 15.74
CA GLY A 261 -3.94 -22.06 16.66
C GLY A 261 -2.86 -21.04 16.33
N TRP A 262 -2.26 -20.54 17.41
CA TRP A 262 -0.96 -19.91 17.46
C TRP A 262 -0.06 -20.85 18.27
N GLU A 263 0.49 -21.88 17.63
CA GLU A 263 1.47 -22.76 18.25
C GLU A 263 2.88 -22.18 18.12
N GLU A 264 3.70 -22.45 19.15
CA GLU A 264 5.14 -22.14 19.31
C GLU A 264 5.52 -20.82 20.01
N GLN A 265 4.86 -20.47 21.13
CA GLN A 265 5.54 -19.71 22.19
C GLN A 265 4.98 -19.82 23.64
N GLU A 266 4.07 -20.77 23.93
CA GLU A 266 3.37 -20.84 25.25
C GLU A 266 3.77 -22.02 26.16
N GLN A 267 4.72 -22.86 25.76
CA GLN A 267 5.01 -24.11 26.49
C GLN A 267 5.73 -23.94 27.84
N GLU A 268 6.15 -22.72 28.23
CA GLU A 268 6.74 -22.44 29.55
C GLU A 268 5.80 -21.67 30.51
N GLN A 269 4.63 -21.21 30.06
CA GLN A 269 3.66 -20.53 30.95
C GLN A 269 2.55 -21.44 31.47
N ASP A 270 2.23 -22.53 30.75
CA ASP A 270 1.15 -23.44 31.13
C ASP A 270 1.46 -24.29 32.38
N GLU A 271 2.72 -24.67 32.62
CA GLU A 271 3.08 -25.46 33.81
C GLU A 271 3.01 -24.62 35.11
N GLU A 272 3.23 -23.30 35.05
CA GLU A 272 3.12 -22.40 36.22
C GLU A 272 1.66 -22.04 36.55
N GLU A 273 0.75 -22.12 35.56
CA GLU A 273 -0.68 -21.85 35.76
C GLU A 273 -1.44 -23.08 36.29
N GLU A 274 -1.04 -24.30 35.90
CA GLU A 274 -1.64 -25.56 36.38
C GLU A 274 -1.37 -25.80 37.89
N GLU A 275 -0.15 -25.50 38.40
CA GLU A 275 0.12 -25.56 39.85
C GLU A 275 -0.66 -24.51 40.67
N ARG A 276 -1.13 -23.44 40.01
CA ARG A 276 -1.88 -22.36 40.65
C ARG A 276 -3.37 -22.68 40.77
N GLU A 277 -3.92 -23.45 39.83
CA GLU A 277 -5.31 -23.89 39.87
C GLU A 277 -5.57 -24.97 40.92
N ASP A 278 -4.63 -25.88 41.16
CA ASP A 278 -4.79 -26.94 42.18
C ASP A 278 -4.87 -26.41 43.62
N ARG A 279 -4.29 -25.24 43.91
CA ARG A 279 -4.43 -24.56 45.22
C ARG A 279 -5.76 -23.83 45.39
N ARG A 280 -6.58 -23.69 44.33
CA ARG A 280 -7.81 -22.90 44.35
C ARG A 280 -9.09 -23.73 44.32
N GLY A 281 -9.00 -25.02 44.66
CA GLY A 281 -10.11 -25.98 44.80
C GLY A 281 -11.12 -25.68 45.94
N GLY A 282 -11.57 -24.43 46.07
CA GLY A 282 -12.75 -24.07 46.84
C GLY A 282 -13.99 -24.43 46.02
N ARG A 283 -14.75 -25.42 46.49
CA ARG A 283 -16.02 -25.90 45.92
C ARG A 283 -16.94 -24.73 45.55
N TYR A 284 -17.01 -24.40 44.26
CA TYR A 284 -17.91 -23.37 43.73
C TYR A 284 -19.33 -23.93 43.70
N GLU A 285 -20.16 -23.54 44.68
CA GLU A 285 -21.60 -23.79 44.59
C GLU A 285 -22.23 -22.78 43.61
N PRO A 286 -22.86 -23.24 42.52
CA PRO A 286 -23.41 -22.34 41.52
C PRO A 286 -24.53 -21.49 42.14
N PRO A 287 -24.53 -20.15 41.94
CA PRO A 287 -25.56 -19.29 42.48
C PRO A 287 -26.93 -19.65 41.89
N THR A 288 -27.96 -19.63 42.74
CA THR A 288 -29.33 -19.92 42.35
C THR A 288 -29.81 -18.92 41.28
N ALA A 289 -30.68 -19.37 40.37
CA ALA A 289 -31.17 -18.58 39.23
C ALA A 289 -31.81 -17.22 39.60
N ALA A 290 -32.24 -17.05 40.87
CA ALA A 290 -32.77 -15.79 41.38
C ALA A 290 -31.68 -14.72 41.69
N ALA A 291 -30.44 -15.13 41.98
CA ALA A 291 -29.30 -14.22 42.18
C ALA A 291 -28.70 -13.74 40.84
N ALA A 292 -28.74 -14.58 39.81
CA ALA A 292 -28.24 -14.25 38.47
C ALA A 292 -29.02 -13.11 37.79
N ALA A 293 -30.32 -12.95 38.10
CA ALA A 293 -31.16 -11.91 37.50
C ALA A 293 -30.95 -10.50 38.11
N ARG A 294 -30.45 -10.39 39.36
CA ARG A 294 -30.16 -9.08 39.99
C ARG A 294 -28.72 -8.61 39.78
N GLY A 295 -27.78 -9.53 39.53
CA GLY A 295 -26.36 -9.21 39.28
C GLY A 295 -26.03 -8.81 37.84
N GLY A 296 -26.94 -9.03 36.88
CA GLY A 296 -26.69 -8.75 35.46
C GLY A 296 -26.44 -7.27 35.15
N ASP A 297 -27.22 -6.37 35.76
CA ASP A 297 -27.11 -4.93 35.53
C ASP A 297 -25.86 -4.33 36.20
N GLU A 298 -25.50 -4.82 37.38
CA GLU A 298 -24.31 -4.37 38.10
C GLU A 298 -23.03 -4.80 37.36
N TRP A 299 -22.99 -6.04 36.88
CA TRP A 299 -21.87 -6.54 36.11
C TRP A 299 -21.73 -5.88 34.73
N GLN A 300 -22.84 -5.48 34.11
CA GLN A 300 -22.80 -4.67 32.89
C GLN A 300 -22.22 -3.27 33.16
N ARG A 301 -22.63 -2.61 34.24
CA ARG A 301 -22.07 -1.31 34.66
C ARG A 301 -20.58 -1.40 34.97
N GLU A 302 -20.13 -2.45 35.64
CA GLU A 302 -18.70 -2.65 35.94
C GLU A 302 -17.87 -2.84 34.66
N ARG A 303 -18.37 -3.61 33.69
CA ARG A 303 -17.67 -3.76 32.40
C ARG A 303 -17.67 -2.48 31.57
N GLU A 304 -18.74 -1.71 31.60
CA GLU A 304 -18.79 -0.41 30.94
C GLU A 304 -17.81 0.58 31.59
N TRP A 305 -17.77 0.61 32.93
CA TRP A 305 -16.83 1.42 33.68
C TRP A 305 -15.37 1.03 33.38
N LYS A 306 -15.07 -0.26 33.31
CA LYS A 306 -13.73 -0.75 32.93
C LYS A 306 -13.35 -0.31 31.51
N ARG A 307 -14.26 -0.44 30.52
CA ARG A 307 -14.00 0.04 29.15
C ARG A 307 -13.73 1.54 29.10
N LEU A 308 -14.52 2.33 29.81
CA LEU A 308 -14.34 3.79 29.88
C LEU A 308 -13.02 4.16 30.59
N SER A 309 -12.64 3.41 31.62
CA SER A 309 -11.34 3.57 32.29
C SER A 309 -10.19 3.28 31.33
N ASP A 310 -10.24 2.17 30.59
CA ASP A 310 -9.22 1.81 29.60
C ASP A 310 -9.12 2.84 28.46
N ASP A 311 -10.26 3.38 28.01
CA ASP A 311 -10.31 4.45 27.02
C ASP A 311 -9.69 5.76 27.53
N LEU A 312 -9.99 6.13 28.77
CA LEU A 312 -9.37 7.30 29.41
C LEU A 312 -7.85 7.12 29.56
N GLU A 313 -7.39 5.92 29.88
CA GLU A 313 -5.96 5.61 29.95
C GLU A 313 -5.29 5.68 28.57
N ARG A 314 -5.93 5.14 27.52
CA ARG A 314 -5.49 5.29 26.13
C ARG A 314 -5.36 6.76 25.72
N ILE A 315 -6.35 7.59 26.08
CA ILE A 315 -6.34 9.03 25.79
C ILE A 315 -5.19 9.72 26.54
N ARG A 316 -5.00 9.43 27.83
CA ARG A 316 -3.90 9.98 28.63
C ARG A 316 -2.53 9.56 28.10
N ARG A 317 -2.38 8.31 27.64
CA ARG A 317 -1.16 7.82 26.98
C ARG A 317 -0.88 8.62 25.70
N ARG A 318 -1.88 8.79 24.83
CA ARG A 318 -1.74 9.57 23.60
C ARG A 318 -1.41 11.05 23.86
N GLN A 319 -1.97 11.64 24.93
CA GLN A 319 -1.63 13.00 25.35
C GLN A 319 -0.17 13.12 25.81
N ARG A 320 0.35 12.13 26.55
CA ARG A 320 1.77 12.08 26.96
C ARG A 320 2.70 11.93 25.76
N GLU A 321 2.34 11.10 24.79
CA GLU A 321 3.10 10.93 23.54
C GLU A 321 3.16 12.22 22.72
N LEU A 322 2.02 12.91 22.54
CA LEU A 322 1.97 14.21 21.86
C LEU A 322 2.75 15.31 22.61
N ALA A 323 2.71 15.32 23.94
CA ALA A 323 3.50 16.25 24.74
C ALA A 323 5.01 15.98 24.58
N ALA A 324 5.42 14.71 24.58
CA ALA A 324 6.81 14.32 24.34
C ALA A 324 7.29 14.68 22.92
N GLU A 325 6.43 14.52 21.91
CA GLU A 325 6.73 14.92 20.53
C GLU A 325 6.90 16.44 20.40
N ARG A 326 6.01 17.23 21.01
CA ARG A 326 6.15 18.70 21.06
C ARG A 326 7.46 19.12 21.71
N ALA A 327 7.84 18.49 22.83
CA ALA A 327 9.11 18.76 23.50
C ALA A 327 10.35 18.33 22.68
N ARG A 328 10.22 17.34 21.78
CA ARG A 328 11.29 16.98 20.83
C ARG A 328 11.43 18.05 19.74
N VAL A 329 10.32 18.52 19.18
CA VAL A 329 10.31 19.57 18.16
C VAL A 329 10.87 20.88 18.70
N GLU A 330 10.51 21.26 19.93
CA GLU A 330 11.02 22.46 20.58
C GLU A 330 12.54 22.40 20.82
N ARG A 331 13.06 21.27 21.35
CA ARG A 331 14.50 21.06 21.49
C ARG A 331 15.25 21.14 20.17
N ALA A 332 14.72 20.52 19.11
CA ALA A 332 15.32 20.59 17.78
C ALA A 332 15.35 22.03 17.23
N ARG A 333 14.32 22.84 17.53
CA ARG A 333 14.28 24.26 17.18
C ARG A 333 15.34 25.06 17.94
N GLU A 334 15.48 24.85 19.25
CA GLU A 334 16.50 25.51 20.06
C GLU A 334 17.92 25.14 19.62
N GLU A 335 18.17 23.87 19.29
CA GLU A 335 19.48 23.42 18.77
C GLU A 335 19.80 24.08 17.43
N ARG A 336 18.82 24.20 16.54
CA ARG A 336 18.98 24.91 15.28
C ARG A 336 19.29 26.39 15.51
N GLU A 337 18.58 27.06 16.41
CA GLU A 337 18.83 28.47 16.73
C GLU A 337 20.22 28.68 17.36
N LYS A 338 20.66 27.77 18.23
CA LYS A 338 22.04 27.76 18.78
C LYS A 338 23.08 27.60 17.68
N ALA A 339 22.85 26.68 16.73
CA ALA A 339 23.74 26.48 15.59
C ALA A 339 23.82 27.72 14.69
N GLU A 340 22.67 28.37 14.41
CA GLU A 340 22.61 29.60 13.63
C GLU A 340 23.35 30.76 14.33
N ARG A 341 23.21 30.92 15.65
CA ARG A 341 23.96 31.91 16.45
C ARG A 341 25.46 31.64 16.46
N PHE A 342 25.85 30.37 16.60
CA PHE A 342 27.25 29.96 16.56
C PHE A 342 27.88 30.30 15.20
N TYR A 343 27.18 29.95 14.11
CA TYR A 343 27.62 30.25 12.75
C TYR A 343 27.74 31.76 12.49
N ALA A 344 26.76 32.56 12.94
CA ALA A 344 26.82 34.01 12.81
C ALA A 344 28.03 34.62 13.53
N ARG A 345 28.36 34.13 14.74
CA ARG A 345 29.55 34.58 15.48
C ARG A 345 30.85 34.18 14.79
N TYR A 346 30.91 32.96 14.25
CA TYR A 346 32.07 32.48 13.50
C TYR A 346 32.36 33.34 12.26
N MET A 347 31.31 33.69 11.50
CA MET A 347 31.44 34.55 10.32
C MET A 347 31.85 35.99 10.68
N ALA A 348 31.37 36.53 11.80
CA ALA A 348 31.72 37.88 12.24
C ALA A 348 33.16 38.02 12.77
N GLY A 349 33.76 36.93 13.29
CA GLY A 349 35.14 36.92 13.82
C GLY A 349 36.23 36.57 12.80
N SER A 350 35.85 36.31 11.54
CA SER A 350 36.79 35.98 10.45
C SER A 350 37.05 37.15 9.49
N SER A 351 36.66 38.37 9.87
CA SER A 351 36.96 39.64 9.18
C SER A 351 37.95 40.43 10.04
#